data_AF-A0A919Z313-F1
#
_entry.id   AF-A0A919Z313-F1
#
_cell.length_a   1.000
_cell.length_b   1.000
_cell.length_c   1.000
_cell.angle_alpha   90.00
_cell.angle_beta   90.00
_cell.angle_gamma   90.00
#
_symmetry.space_group_name_H-M   'P 1'
#
loop_
_entity.id
_entity.type
_entity.pdbx_description
1 polymer ?
#
loop_
_entity_poly.entity_id
_entity_poly.type
_entity_poly.pdbx_seq_one_letter_code
_entity_poly.pdbx_strand_id
1 'polypeptide(L)'
;MLSRLLPISPKTSTDLVKEVEETIEQFATELELDNERLLETLARMKEEHHSELQGLNRKIEQLHKRDELLAERMEQFMKANTASSSESKPDKSAAPVEAVPDKAPEKASLAESSQTLPETVTSRDGMNLKQRYPELFALYEQGKSIEVIARKFGMNKGEVNLIVQLGKQEENSHERVQA
;
A
#
# COMPACT_ATOMS: atom_id res chain seq x y z
N MET A 1 -11.94 4.28 80.99
CA MET A 1 -11.43 4.57 79.63
C MET A 1 -12.64 4.68 78.71
N LEU A 2 -13.34 5.82 78.70
CA LEU A 2 -14.55 6.04 77.90
C LEU A 2 -14.17 6.65 76.55
N SER A 3 -14.38 5.89 75.49
CA SER A 3 -14.19 6.29 74.10
C SER A 3 -15.17 7.42 73.74
N ARG A 4 -14.65 8.59 73.37
CA ARG A 4 -15.41 9.64 72.69
C ARG A 4 -15.65 9.19 71.24
N LEU A 5 -16.89 8.78 70.93
CA LEU A 5 -17.38 8.78 69.56
C LEU A 5 -17.83 10.21 69.23
N LEU A 6 -17.22 10.82 68.20
CA LEU A 6 -17.69 12.07 67.63
C LEU A 6 -19.03 11.83 66.89
N PRO A 7 -20.02 12.74 67.01
CA PRO A 7 -21.23 12.69 66.19
C PRO A 7 -20.93 13.13 64.76
N ILE A 8 -21.32 12.33 63.78
CA ILE A 8 -21.35 12.70 62.36
C ILE A 8 -22.65 13.48 62.15
N SER A 9 -22.55 14.80 61.95
CA SER A 9 -23.71 15.63 61.59
C SER A 9 -24.18 15.30 60.17
N PRO A 10 -25.49 15.21 59.90
CA PRO A 10 -26.01 14.96 58.56
C PRO A 10 -25.74 16.16 57.65
N LYS A 11 -25.13 15.93 56.49
CA LYS A 11 -24.93 16.94 55.44
C LYS A 11 -26.28 17.51 55.01
N THR A 12 -26.37 18.84 54.89
CA THR A 12 -27.59 19.52 54.43
C THR A 12 -27.73 19.43 52.91
N SER A 13 -28.94 19.60 52.37
CA SER A 13 -29.16 19.64 50.92
C SER A 13 -28.28 20.69 50.22
N THR A 14 -28.01 21.80 50.89
CA THR A 14 -27.10 22.86 50.42
C THR A 14 -25.64 22.42 50.37
N ASP A 15 -25.19 21.53 51.26
CA ASP A 15 -23.82 20.98 51.20
C ASP A 15 -23.66 20.00 50.05
N LEU A 16 -24.69 19.20 49.77
CA LEU A 16 -24.70 18.29 48.61
C LEU A 16 -24.69 19.05 47.28
N VAL A 17 -25.44 20.16 47.18
CA VAL A 17 -25.41 21.00 45.98
C VAL A 17 -24.03 21.63 45.77
N LYS A 18 -23.36 22.07 46.84
CA LYS A 18 -21.98 22.59 46.76
C LYS A 18 -20.96 21.53 46.36
N GLU A 19 -21.06 20.32 46.91
CA GLU A 19 -20.18 19.20 46.55
C GLU A 19 -20.36 18.81 45.08
N VAL A 20 -21.61 18.86 44.57
CA VAL A 20 -21.89 18.65 43.14
C VAL A 20 -21.35 19.79 42.29
N GLU A 21 -21.50 21.05 42.72
CA GLU A 21 -20.96 22.22 42.02
C GLU A 21 -19.43 22.16 41.92
N GLU A 22 -18.74 21.85 43.03
CA GLU A 22 -17.29 21.66 43.08
C GLU A 22 -16.84 20.51 42.16
N THR A 23 -17.60 19.41 42.12
CA THR A 23 -17.33 18.29 41.23
C THR A 23 -17.51 18.69 39.75
N ILE A 24 -18.53 19.48 39.42
CA ILE A 24 -18.77 19.98 38.06
C ILE A 24 -17.66 20.93 37.64
N GLU A 25 -17.21 21.83 38.52
CA GLU A 25 -16.09 22.73 38.27
C GLU A 25 -14.80 21.93 38.03
N GLN A 26 -14.55 20.90 38.84
CA GLN A 26 -13.44 20.00 38.63
C GLN A 26 -13.51 19.28 37.27
N PHE A 27 -14.68 18.73 36.90
CA PHE A 27 -14.85 18.10 35.58
C PHE A 27 -14.71 19.08 34.42
N ALA A 28 -15.19 20.32 34.56
CA ALA A 28 -15.05 21.34 33.53
C ALA A 28 -13.58 21.66 33.27
N THR A 29 -12.79 21.84 34.34
CA THR A 29 -11.35 22.09 34.22
C THR A 29 -10.60 20.88 33.62
N GLU A 30 -10.97 19.66 33.99
CA GLU A 30 -10.38 18.44 33.41
C GLU A 30 -10.70 18.31 31.93
N LEU A 31 -11.94 18.60 31.52
CA LEU A 31 -12.34 18.60 30.11
C LEU A 31 -11.63 19.67 29.28
N GLU A 32 -11.41 20.85 29.83
CA GLU A 32 -10.64 21.91 29.18
C GLU A 32 -9.19 21.47 28.95
N LEU A 33 -8.55 20.89 29.97
CA LEU A 33 -7.19 20.36 29.89
C LEU A 33 -7.06 19.22 28.86
N ASP A 34 -8.02 18.30 28.85
CA ASP A 34 -8.04 17.19 27.88
C ASP A 34 -8.21 17.69 26.45
N ASN A 35 -9.03 18.72 26.24
CA ASN A 35 -9.21 19.34 24.93
C ASN A 35 -7.93 20.04 24.47
N GLU A 36 -7.26 20.79 25.35
CA GLU A 36 -5.95 21.39 25.05
C GLU A 36 -4.91 20.33 24.67
N ARG A 37 -4.83 19.23 25.44
CA ARG A 37 -3.92 18.12 25.15
C ARG A 37 -4.23 17.43 23.83
N LEU A 38 -5.51 17.25 23.51
CA LEU A 38 -5.92 16.67 22.23
C LEU A 38 -5.51 17.58 21.08
N LEU A 39 -5.77 18.89 21.19
CA LEU A 39 -5.37 19.88 20.19
C LEU A 39 -3.86 19.91 19.99
N GLU A 40 -3.08 19.87 21.08
CA GLU A 40 -1.62 19.80 21.00
C GLU A 40 -1.15 18.54 20.28
N THR A 41 -1.74 17.38 20.61
CA THR A 41 -1.39 16.11 19.97
C THR A 41 -1.71 16.13 18.47
N LEU A 42 -2.86 16.69 18.09
CA LEU A 42 -3.24 16.86 16.68
C LEU A 42 -2.30 17.84 15.95
N ALA A 43 -1.88 18.91 16.61
CA ALA A 43 -0.92 19.86 16.03
C ALA A 43 0.42 19.19 15.75
N ARG A 44 0.94 18.42 16.71
CA ARG A 44 2.19 17.63 16.54
C ARG A 44 2.06 16.61 15.42
N MET A 45 0.97 15.83 15.40
CA MET A 45 0.72 14.84 14.35
C MET A 45 0.65 15.48 12.96
N LYS A 46 0.02 16.65 12.84
CA LYS A 46 -0.02 17.43 11.59
C LYS A 46 1.38 17.87 11.15
N GLU A 47 2.21 18.34 12.08
CA GLU A 47 3.58 18.76 11.79
C GLU A 47 4.45 17.58 11.35
N GLU A 48 4.38 16.45 12.06
CA GLU A 48 5.09 15.22 11.71
C GLU A 48 4.70 14.74 10.30
N HIS A 49 3.40 14.65 10.01
CA HIS A 49 2.93 14.29 8.67
C HIS A 49 3.38 15.27 7.60
N HIS A 50 3.39 16.58 7.89
CA HIS A 50 3.89 17.56 6.94
C HIS A 50 5.38 17.36 6.64
N SER A 51 6.19 17.10 7.67
CA SER A 51 7.61 16.79 7.53
C SER A 51 7.86 15.52 6.72
N GLU A 52 7.10 14.46 6.98
CA GLU A 52 7.14 13.20 6.23
C GLU A 52 6.80 13.41 4.75
N LEU A 53 5.71 14.14 4.45
CA LEU A 53 5.31 14.46 3.08
C LEU A 53 6.38 15.28 2.35
N GLN A 54 7.01 16.25 3.02
CA GLN A 54 8.13 16.98 2.45
C GLN A 54 9.32 16.06 2.14
N GLY A 55 9.64 15.12 3.04
CA GLY A 55 10.70 14.13 2.83
C GLY A 55 10.44 13.23 1.63
N LEU A 56 9.21 12.73 1.50
CA LEU A 56 8.79 11.93 0.35
C LEU A 56 8.84 12.71 -0.96
N ASN A 57 8.35 13.96 -0.97
CA ASN A 57 8.41 14.82 -2.16
C ASN A 57 9.86 15.08 -2.60
N ARG A 58 10.78 15.35 -1.66
CA ARG A 58 12.21 15.49 -1.98
C ARG A 58 12.78 14.22 -2.61
N LYS A 59 12.38 13.04 -2.12
CA LYS A 59 12.83 11.77 -2.69
C LYS A 59 12.28 11.54 -4.09
N ILE A 60 11.02 11.88 -4.34
CA ILE A 60 10.41 11.84 -5.68
C ILE A 60 11.17 12.77 -6.64
N GLU A 61 11.45 14.01 -6.22
CA GLU A 61 12.24 14.95 -7.02
C GLU A 61 13.64 14.41 -7.35
N GLN A 62 14.31 13.79 -6.38
CA GLN A 62 15.61 13.14 -6.59
C GLN A 62 15.54 11.98 -7.58
N LEU A 63 14.49 11.16 -7.53
CA LEU A 63 14.28 10.06 -8.47
C LEU A 63 14.02 10.58 -9.87
N HIS A 64 13.11 11.55 -10.03
CA HIS A 64 12.85 12.18 -11.33
C HIS A 64 14.11 12.76 -11.95
N LYS A 65 14.94 13.45 -11.15
CA LYS A 65 16.23 13.98 -11.64
C LYS A 65 17.20 12.89 -12.07
N ARG A 66 17.22 11.73 -11.39
CA ARG A 66 18.07 10.60 -11.78
C ARG A 66 17.58 9.97 -13.08
N ASP A 67 16.28 9.81 -13.24
CA ASP A 67 15.68 9.26 -14.45
C ASP A 67 15.93 10.16 -15.65
N GLU A 68 15.82 11.48 -15.48
CA GLU A 68 16.17 12.48 -16.49
C GLU A 68 17.64 12.38 -16.92
N LEU A 69 18.58 12.34 -15.96
CA LEU A 69 20.01 12.18 -16.25
C LEU A 69 20.34 10.86 -16.96
N LEU A 70 19.66 9.77 -16.59
CA LEU A 70 19.84 8.47 -17.24
C LEU A 70 19.29 8.49 -18.67
N ALA A 71 18.11 9.10 -18.88
CA ALA A 71 17.52 9.27 -20.20
C ALA A 71 18.42 10.10 -21.11
N GLU A 72 18.95 11.24 -20.63
CA GLU A 72 19.91 12.07 -21.36
C GLU A 72 21.17 11.27 -21.73
N ARG A 73 21.72 10.48 -20.80
CA ARG A 73 22.91 9.67 -21.06
C ARG A 73 22.65 8.55 -22.06
N MET A 74 21.49 7.90 -21.99
CA MET A 74 21.07 6.92 -22.99
C MET A 74 20.93 7.56 -24.38
N GLU A 75 20.33 8.75 -24.46
CA GLU A 75 20.21 9.48 -25.73
C GLU A 75 21.58 9.85 -26.30
N GLN A 76 22.53 10.30 -25.47
CA GLN A 76 23.91 10.58 -25.88
C GLN A 76 24.61 9.31 -26.40
N PHE A 77 24.48 8.18 -25.72
CA PHE A 77 25.04 6.90 -26.17
C PHE A 77 24.42 6.46 -27.51
N MET A 78 23.10 6.59 -27.68
CA MET A 78 22.43 6.27 -28.94
C MET A 78 22.93 7.17 -30.09
N LYS A 79 23.05 8.48 -29.86
CA LYS A 79 23.59 9.44 -30.85
C LYS A 79 25.05 9.14 -31.24
N ALA A 80 25.89 8.77 -30.27
CA ALA A 80 27.28 8.41 -30.53
C ALA A 80 27.41 7.11 -31.33
N ASN A 81 26.55 6.13 -31.06
CA ASN A 81 26.59 4.82 -31.74
C ASN A 81 26.00 4.88 -33.17
N THR A 82 24.99 5.72 -33.41
CA THR A 82 24.46 5.94 -34.77
C THR A 82 25.41 6.75 -35.65
N ALA A 83 26.17 7.69 -35.08
CA ALA A 83 27.20 8.44 -35.80
C ALA A 83 28.42 7.57 -36.20
N SER A 84 28.77 6.54 -35.43
CA SER A 84 29.87 5.61 -35.78
C SER A 84 29.49 4.53 -36.79
N SER A 85 28.19 4.31 -37.08
CA SER A 85 27.74 3.27 -38.02
C SER A 85 27.54 3.75 -39.47
N SER A 86 27.79 5.02 -39.81
CA SER A 86 27.54 5.54 -41.16
C SER A 86 28.75 5.52 -42.12
N GLU A 87 29.89 4.91 -41.75
CA GLU A 87 31.12 4.93 -42.57
C GLU A 87 31.51 3.58 -43.24
N SER A 88 30.63 2.59 -43.28
CA SER A 88 30.87 1.37 -44.06
C SER A 88 30.01 1.30 -45.33
N LYS A 89 30.59 1.74 -46.46
CA LYS A 89 30.17 1.27 -47.80
C LYS A 89 30.57 -0.19 -47.97
N PRO A 90 29.67 -1.08 -48.44
CA PRO A 90 30.08 -2.25 -49.20
C PRO A 90 29.69 -2.07 -50.67
N ASP A 91 30.71 -2.28 -51.50
CA ASP A 91 30.67 -2.30 -52.95
C ASP A 91 29.78 -3.46 -53.47
N LYS A 92 29.19 -3.23 -54.64
CA LYS A 92 28.29 -4.15 -55.33
C LYS A 92 29.11 -5.19 -56.10
N SER A 93 28.78 -6.48 -55.92
CA SER A 93 28.88 -7.46 -57.00
C SER A 93 27.65 -8.38 -57.00
N ALA A 94 26.95 -8.34 -58.14
CA ALA A 94 25.82 -9.15 -58.58
C ALA A 94 26.29 -10.58 -58.93
N ALA A 95 25.52 -11.68 -58.99
CA ALA A 95 24.12 -12.07 -58.78
C ALA A 95 24.10 -13.64 -58.96
N PRO A 96 23.01 -14.32 -59.34
CA PRO A 96 21.83 -14.71 -58.55
C PRO A 96 21.60 -16.24 -58.53
N VAL A 97 20.95 -16.76 -57.49
CA VAL A 97 20.17 -18.01 -57.61
C VAL A 97 18.92 -17.94 -56.73
N GLU A 98 17.80 -18.30 -57.36
CA GLU A 98 16.43 -18.19 -56.91
C GLU A 98 16.03 -19.21 -55.81
N ALA A 99 15.11 -18.73 -54.96
CA ALA A 99 13.91 -19.40 -54.42
C ALA A 99 13.95 -20.32 -53.15
N VAL A 100 13.52 -19.71 -52.00
CA VAL A 100 12.34 -20.02 -51.12
C VAL A 100 12.14 -21.47 -50.56
N PRO A 101 11.66 -21.70 -49.30
CA PRO A 101 11.76 -20.96 -48.03
C PRO A 101 12.11 -21.82 -46.78
N ASP A 102 12.74 -21.12 -45.81
CA ASP A 102 12.58 -21.09 -44.35
C ASP A 102 12.60 -22.35 -43.43
N LYS A 103 13.67 -22.33 -42.60
CA LYS A 103 13.77 -22.64 -41.16
C LYS A 103 13.63 -24.07 -40.62
N ALA A 104 14.80 -24.68 -40.44
CA ALA A 104 15.22 -25.52 -39.31
C ALA A 104 16.78 -25.62 -39.35
N PRO A 105 17.55 -26.11 -38.36
CA PRO A 105 17.25 -26.52 -36.97
C PRO A 105 18.32 -26.05 -35.92
N GLU A 106 17.99 -26.28 -34.64
CA GLU A 106 18.85 -26.84 -33.57
C GLU A 106 20.33 -26.43 -33.30
N LYS A 107 20.56 -26.05 -32.03
CA LYS A 107 21.37 -26.76 -30.99
C LYS A 107 22.64 -26.09 -30.42
N ALA A 108 22.57 -26.01 -29.08
CA ALA A 108 23.62 -26.22 -28.07
C ALA A 108 24.60 -25.09 -27.70
N SER A 109 24.44 -24.54 -26.49
CA SER A 109 25.53 -24.46 -25.48
C SER A 109 24.97 -24.17 -24.09
N LEU A 110 25.63 -24.71 -23.06
CA LEU A 110 25.20 -24.80 -21.66
C LEU A 110 25.15 -23.45 -20.92
N ALA A 111 24.14 -23.26 -20.07
CA ALA A 111 24.22 -22.39 -18.90
C ALA A 111 23.28 -22.90 -17.79
N GLU A 112 23.85 -23.28 -16.64
CA GLU A 112 23.10 -23.41 -15.40
C GLU A 112 22.50 -22.05 -15.04
N SER A 113 21.18 -21.96 -15.10
CA SER A 113 20.37 -20.85 -14.62
C SER A 113 19.23 -21.43 -13.81
N SER A 114 19.28 -21.27 -12.49
CA SER A 114 18.15 -21.56 -11.60
C SER A 114 17.61 -20.23 -11.05
N GLN A 115 16.91 -19.51 -11.94
CA GLN A 115 15.95 -18.49 -11.58
C GLN A 115 14.61 -19.18 -11.33
N THR A 116 14.08 -19.11 -10.11
CA THR A 116 12.68 -19.39 -9.85
C THR A 116 11.96 -18.06 -9.61
N LEU A 117 11.68 -17.36 -10.71
CA LEU A 117 10.50 -16.49 -10.78
C LEU A 117 9.37 -17.34 -11.39
N PRO A 118 8.16 -17.32 -10.84
CA PRO A 118 6.97 -17.45 -11.64
C PRO A 118 6.53 -16.04 -12.03
N GLU A 119 6.88 -15.63 -13.24
CA GLU A 119 6.16 -14.59 -13.97
C GLU A 119 4.82 -15.13 -14.48
N THR A 120 3.83 -14.23 -14.50
CA THR A 120 2.64 -14.22 -15.35
C THR A 120 1.51 -15.24 -15.11
N VAL A 121 0.40 -14.73 -14.56
CA VAL A 121 -0.93 -14.95 -15.16
C VAL A 121 -1.61 -13.59 -15.35
N THR A 122 -1.23 -12.88 -16.39
CA THR A 122 -2.14 -11.92 -17.05
C THR A 122 -3.13 -12.72 -17.88
N SER A 123 -4.29 -13.01 -17.30
CA SER A 123 -5.51 -13.29 -18.04
C SER A 123 -6.65 -12.46 -17.46
N ARG A 124 -7.14 -11.53 -18.28
CA ARG A 124 -8.48 -10.95 -18.16
C ARG A 124 -9.50 -12.02 -18.59
N ASP A 125 -9.59 -13.10 -17.80
CA ASP A 125 -10.65 -14.09 -17.92
C ASP A 125 -11.57 -13.95 -16.71
N GLY A 126 -12.88 -13.93 -16.96
CA GLY A 126 -13.96 -13.70 -16.01
C GLY A 126 -14.13 -14.76 -14.92
N MET A 127 -13.05 -15.30 -14.38
CA MET A 127 -13.06 -16.08 -13.15
C MET A 127 -13.34 -15.17 -11.95
N ASN A 128 -14.30 -15.59 -11.12
CA ASN A 128 -14.73 -14.94 -9.90
C ASN A 128 -13.54 -14.69 -8.95
N LEU A 129 -13.50 -13.54 -8.31
CA LEU A 129 -12.39 -13.11 -7.45
C LEU A 129 -12.16 -14.06 -6.26
N LYS A 130 -13.22 -14.74 -5.76
CA LYS A 130 -13.08 -15.79 -4.73
C LYS A 130 -12.29 -17.00 -5.23
N GLN A 131 -12.35 -17.32 -6.52
CA GLN A 131 -11.58 -18.42 -7.11
C GLN A 131 -10.10 -18.08 -7.32
N ARG A 132 -9.78 -16.79 -7.50
CA ARG A 132 -8.38 -16.34 -7.58
C ARG A 132 -7.70 -16.31 -6.21
N TYR A 133 -8.46 -16.04 -5.16
CA TYR A 133 -7.94 -15.92 -3.79
C TYR A 133 -8.66 -16.83 -2.78
N PRO A 134 -8.78 -18.15 -3.02
CA PRO A 134 -9.60 -19.04 -2.18
C PRO A 134 -9.06 -19.12 -0.75
N GLU A 135 -7.73 -19.18 -0.60
CA GLU A 135 -7.12 -19.18 0.73
C GLU A 135 -7.32 -17.86 1.48
N LEU A 136 -7.36 -16.73 0.79
CA LEU A 136 -7.58 -15.42 1.41
C LEU A 136 -8.97 -15.36 2.02
N PHE A 137 -9.99 -15.76 1.25
CA PHE A 137 -11.36 -15.82 1.73
C PHE A 137 -11.56 -16.85 2.84
N ALA A 138 -10.92 -18.03 2.76
CA ALA A 138 -10.97 -19.00 3.85
C ALA A 138 -10.42 -18.44 5.17
N LEU A 139 -9.32 -17.67 5.12
CA LEU A 139 -8.79 -17.01 6.32
C LEU A 139 -9.68 -15.88 6.84
N TYR A 140 -10.32 -15.15 5.92
CA TYR A 140 -11.26 -14.09 6.28
C TYR A 140 -12.55 -14.65 6.91
N GLU A 141 -13.08 -15.75 6.38
CA GLU A 141 -14.23 -16.49 6.94
C GLU A 141 -13.92 -17.14 8.29
N GLN A 142 -12.66 -17.56 8.50
CA GLN A 142 -12.15 -17.97 9.82
C GLN A 142 -12.06 -16.81 10.83
N GLY A 143 -12.37 -15.57 10.43
CA GLY A 143 -12.33 -14.39 11.29
C GLY A 143 -10.93 -13.84 11.55
N LYS A 144 -9.92 -14.23 10.75
CA LYS A 144 -8.57 -13.67 10.90
C LYS A 144 -8.55 -12.20 10.49
N SER A 145 -7.78 -11.39 11.21
CA SER A 145 -7.69 -9.97 10.89
C SER A 145 -7.06 -9.73 9.52
N ILE A 146 -7.52 -8.68 8.84
CA ILE A 146 -7.02 -8.25 7.53
C ILE A 146 -5.49 -8.08 7.54
N GLU A 147 -4.93 -7.63 8.67
CA GLU A 147 -3.50 -7.45 8.84
C GLU A 147 -2.71 -8.77 8.92
N VAL A 148 -3.29 -9.83 9.46
CA VAL A 148 -2.66 -11.15 9.47
C VAL A 148 -2.69 -11.75 8.07
N ILE A 149 -3.80 -11.56 7.35
CA ILE A 149 -3.96 -11.99 5.97
C ILE A 149 -2.97 -11.26 5.05
N ALA A 150 -2.89 -9.94 5.17
CA ALA A 150 -1.93 -9.08 4.45
C ALA A 150 -0.48 -9.57 4.64
N ARG A 151 -0.08 -9.85 5.89
CA ARG A 151 1.24 -10.39 6.21
C ARG A 151 1.49 -11.78 5.63
N LYS A 152 0.49 -12.67 5.63
CA LYS A 152 0.64 -14.03 5.08
C LYS A 152 0.83 -14.04 3.56
N PHE A 153 0.11 -13.17 2.85
CA PHE A 153 0.13 -13.12 1.38
C PHE A 153 1.09 -12.06 0.81
N GLY A 154 1.78 -11.30 1.65
CA GLY A 154 2.69 -10.23 1.22
C GLY A 154 1.97 -9.06 0.52
N MET A 155 0.69 -8.84 0.84
CA MET A 155 -0.15 -7.80 0.25
C MET A 155 -0.36 -6.65 1.23
N ASN A 156 -0.75 -5.47 0.72
CA ASN A 156 -1.11 -4.33 1.56
C ASN A 156 -2.49 -4.52 2.21
N LYS A 157 -2.71 -3.93 3.41
CA LYS A 157 -4.03 -3.98 4.09
C LYS A 157 -5.16 -3.48 3.18
N GLY A 158 -4.89 -2.46 2.37
CA GLY A 158 -5.84 -1.91 1.40
C GLY A 158 -6.18 -2.88 0.27
N GLU A 159 -5.20 -3.61 -0.26
CA GLU A 159 -5.42 -4.62 -1.31
C GLU A 159 -6.28 -5.77 -0.81
N VAL A 160 -6.01 -6.27 0.39
CA VAL A 160 -6.83 -7.31 1.02
C VAL A 160 -8.27 -6.83 1.22
N ASN A 161 -8.46 -5.59 1.67
CA ASN A 161 -9.81 -5.02 1.84
C ASN A 161 -10.53 -4.85 0.50
N LEU A 162 -9.82 -4.37 -0.54
CA LEU A 162 -10.36 -4.22 -1.88
C LEU A 162 -10.76 -5.57 -2.47
N ILE A 163 -9.92 -6.60 -2.34
CA ILE A 163 -10.22 -7.97 -2.81
C ILE A 163 -11.48 -8.51 -2.11
N VAL A 164 -11.58 -8.34 -0.79
CA VAL A 164 -12.76 -8.78 -0.03
C VAL A 164 -14.03 -8.05 -0.47
N GLN A 165 -13.96 -6.73 -0.69
CA GLN A 165 -15.10 -5.93 -1.13
C GLN A 165 -15.57 -6.31 -2.54
N LEU A 166 -14.63 -6.42 -3.47
CA LEU A 166 -14.94 -6.81 -4.85
C LEU A 166 -15.52 -8.23 -4.91
N GLY A 167 -15.00 -9.17 -4.11
CA GLY A 167 -15.55 -10.53 -4.06
C GLY A 167 -16.99 -10.58 -3.54
N LYS A 168 -17.35 -9.72 -2.59
CA LYS A 168 -18.75 -9.58 -2.11
C LYS A 168 -19.64 -8.93 -3.17
N GLN A 169 -19.13 -7.91 -3.88
CA GLN A 169 -19.87 -7.25 -4.96
C GLN A 169 -20.11 -8.19 -6.13
N GLU A 170 -19.13 -9.02 -6.49
CA GLU A 170 -19.27 -10.05 -7.51
C GLU A 170 -20.30 -11.11 -7.11
N GLU A 171 -20.30 -11.59 -5.87
CA GLU A 171 -21.33 -12.53 -5.37
C GLU A 171 -22.75 -11.95 -5.51
N ASN A 172 -22.96 -10.72 -5.04
CA ASN A 172 -24.25 -10.04 -5.16
C ASN A 172 -24.67 -9.77 -6.62
N SER A 173 -23.69 -9.49 -7.49
CA SER A 173 -23.96 -9.23 -8.91
C SER A 173 -24.21 -10.53 -9.68
N HIS A 174 -23.54 -11.62 -9.30
CA HIS A 174 -23.71 -12.93 -9.91
C HIS A 174 -25.07 -13.55 -9.51
N GLU A 175 -25.51 -13.36 -8.26
CA GLU A 175 -26.80 -13.83 -7.77
C GLU A 175 -27.99 -13.13 -8.47
N ARG A 176 -27.87 -11.83 -8.78
CA ARG A 176 -28.91 -11.06 -9.48
C ARG A 176 -29.07 -11.39 -10.97
N VAL A 177 -28.06 -11.98 -11.59
CA VAL A 177 -28.08 -12.32 -13.02
C VAL A 177 -28.61 -13.75 -13.25
N GLN A 178 -28.68 -14.59 -12.21
CA GLN A 178 -29.21 -15.95 -12.28
C GLN A 178 -30.67 -16.11 -11.82
N ALA A 179 -31.30 -15.05 -11.28
CA ALA A 179 -32.70 -15.01 -10.86
C ALA A 179 -33.60 -14.41 -11.95
#